data_AF-A0A7W7CJY7-F1
#
_entry.id   AF-A0A7W7CJY7-F1
#
_cell.length_a   1.000
_cell.length_b   1.000
_cell.length_c   1.000
_cell.angle_alpha   90.00
_cell.angle_beta   90.00
_cell.angle_gamma   90.00
#
_symmetry.space_group_name_H-M   'P 1'
#
loop_
_entity.id
_entity.type
_entity.pdbx_description
1 polymer ?
#
loop_
_entity_poly.entity_id
_entity_poly.type
_entity_poly.pdbx_seq_one_letter_code
_entity_poly.pdbx_strand_id
1 'polypeptide(L)' 'MEADDVLAADTQLRDFGLDSLGVVELLSSLERTYDVRFVDDALHIDNFATPQVLWSTLSTMR' A
#
# COMPACT_ATOMS: atom_id res chain seq x y z
N MET A 1 -19.14 15.20 12.27
CA MET A 1 -17.99 14.29 12.18
C MET A 1 -18.19 13.58 10.86
N GLU A 2 -17.55 14.08 9.80
CA GLU A 2 -17.66 13.45 8.48
C GLU A 2 -16.95 12.09 8.60
N ALA A 3 -17.74 11.02 8.51
CA ALA A 3 -17.24 9.66 8.45
C ALA A 3 -16.59 9.47 7.08
N ASP A 4 -15.40 8.87 7.08
CA ASP A 4 -14.84 8.10 5.98
C ASP A 4 -14.86 8.79 4.60
N ASP A 5 -13.84 9.59 4.32
CA ASP A 5 -13.29 9.62 2.95
C ASP A 5 -12.80 8.19 2.63
N VAL A 6 -13.73 7.35 2.18
CA VAL A 6 -13.44 5.97 1.78
C VAL A 6 -12.46 6.06 0.62
N LEU A 7 -11.22 5.62 0.85
CA LEU A 7 -10.25 5.42 -0.22
C LEU A 7 -10.83 4.40 -1.20
N ALA A 8 -11.28 4.89 -2.35
CA ALA A 8 -11.77 4.01 -3.42
C ALA A 8 -10.61 3.13 -3.90
N ALA A 9 -10.93 1.92 -4.36
CA ALA A 9 -9.93 0.92 -4.71
C ALA A 9 -8.96 1.37 -5.82
N ASP A 10 -9.44 2.24 -6.71
CA ASP A 10 -8.73 2.86 -7.83
C ASP A 10 -8.10 4.22 -7.50
N THR A 11 -8.22 4.68 -6.25
CA THR A 11 -7.64 5.95 -5.81
C THR A 11 -6.14 5.93 -5.92
N GLN A 12 -5.55 6.96 -6.53
CA GLN A 12 -4.10 7.11 -6.59
C GLN A 12 -3.56 7.53 -5.22
N LEU A 13 -2.84 6.62 -4.55
CA LEU A 13 -2.29 6.89 -3.21
C LEU A 13 -1.28 8.04 -3.21
N ARG A 14 -0.61 8.29 -4.35
CA ARG A 14 0.30 9.42 -4.54
C ARG A 14 -0.38 10.76 -4.40
N ASP A 15 -1.64 10.88 -4.83
CA ASP A 15 -2.42 12.12 -4.71
C ASP A 15 -2.76 12.42 -3.24
N PHE A 16 -2.67 11.40 -2.37
CA PHE A 16 -2.87 11.49 -0.92
C PHE A 16 -1.55 11.63 -0.14
N GLY A 17 -0.44 11.90 -0.84
CA GLY A 17 0.87 12.13 -0.21
C GLY A 17 1.72 10.88 -0.02
N LEU A 18 1.37 9.75 -0.65
CA LEU A 18 2.24 8.57 -0.68
C LEU A 18 3.44 8.82 -1.61
N ASP A 19 4.47 9.45 -1.08
CA ASP A 19 5.76 9.67 -1.74
C ASP A 19 6.75 8.52 -1.45
N SER A 20 8.02 8.68 -1.84
CA SER A 20 9.04 7.65 -1.61
C SER A 20 9.25 7.28 -0.14
N LEU A 21 9.12 8.25 0.78
CA LEU A 21 9.27 8.00 2.22
C LEU A 21 8.00 7.36 2.78
N GLY A 22 6.83 7.85 2.38
CA GLY A 22 5.54 7.28 2.73
C GLY A 22 5.41 5.81 2.31
N VAL A 23 5.95 5.43 1.14
CA VAL A 23 6.01 4.02 0.72
C VAL A 23 6.84 3.18 1.68
N VAL A 24 8.01 3.66 2.13
CA VAL A 24 8.89 2.92 3.04
C VAL A 24 8.25 2.75 4.43
N GLU A 25 7.57 3.78 4.93
CA GLU A 25 6.83 3.71 6.19
C GLU A 25 5.63 2.75 6.10
N LEU A 26 4.85 2.85 5.01
CA LEU A 26 3.74 1.95 4.73
C LEU A 26 4.21 0.50 4.64
N LEU A 27 5.30 0.26 3.92
CA LEU A 27 5.93 -1.06 3.79
C LEU A 27 6.28 -1.63 5.17
N SER A 28 7.02 -0.85 5.96
CA SER A 28 7.45 -1.26 7.30
C SER A 28 6.25 -1.55 8.21
N SER A 29 5.16 -0.79 8.08
CA SER A 29 3.92 -1.01 8.82
C SER A 29 3.21 -2.30 8.40
N LEU A 30 3.09 -2.56 7.09
CA LEU A 30 2.45 -3.76 6.55
C LEU A 30 3.22 -5.02 6.92
N GLU A 31 4.55 -5.03 6.76
CA GLU A 31 5.40 -6.16 7.14
C GLU A 31 5.24 -6.52 8.62
N ARG A 32 5.23 -5.52 9.50
CA ARG A 32 5.05 -5.73 10.94
C ARG A 32 3.63 -6.16 11.33
N THR A 33 2.62 -5.63 10.63
CA THR A 33 1.21 -5.88 10.95
C THR A 33 0.75 -7.26 10.48
N TYR A 34 1.21 -7.67 9.29
CA TYR A 34 0.80 -8.92 8.66
C TYR A 34 1.85 -10.02 8.73
N ASP A 35 2.99 -9.75 9.38
CA ASP A 35 4.14 -10.66 9.48
C ASP A 35 4.61 -11.19 8.12
N VAL A 36 4.61 -10.29 7.13
CA VAL A 36 5.04 -10.57 5.76
C VAL A 36 6.36 -9.86 5.47
N ARG A 37 7.01 -10.23 4.36
CA ARG A 37 8.19 -9.53 3.86
C ARG A 37 8.04 -9.25 2.36
N PHE A 38 8.11 -7.99 1.99
CA PHE A 38 8.07 -7.57 0.60
C PHE A 38 9.49 -7.69 0.01
N VAL A 39 9.63 -8.45 -1.07
CA VAL A 39 10.91 -8.70 -1.76
C VAL A 39 10.74 -8.62 -3.27
N ASP A 40 11.84 -8.37 -3.98
CA ASP A 40 11.91 -8.37 -5.44
C ASP A 40 10.81 -7.51 -6.10
N ASP A 41 9.98 -8.12 -6.95
CA ASP A 41 8.92 -7.47 -7.72
C ASP A 41 7.83 -6.85 -6.83
N ALA A 42 7.70 -7.30 -5.57
CA ALA A 42 6.72 -6.77 -4.64
C ALA A 42 7.03 -5.32 -4.21
N LEU A 43 8.30 -4.93 -4.21
CA LEU A 43 8.75 -3.58 -3.84
C LEU A 43 8.56 -2.56 -4.96
N HIS A 44 8.08 -2.99 -6.13
CA HIS A 44 7.87 -2.07 -7.25
C HIS A 44 6.82 -1.02 -6.88
N ILE A 45 7.13 0.25 -7.14
CA ILE A 45 6.28 1.36 -6.71
C ILE A 45 4.88 1.34 -7.35
N ASP A 46 4.74 0.67 -8.49
CA ASP A 46 3.45 0.46 -9.15
C ASP A 46 2.50 -0.41 -8.31
N ASN A 47 3.03 -1.27 -7.44
CA ASN A 47 2.22 -2.05 -6.50
C ASN A 47 1.58 -1.19 -5.41
N PHE A 48 2.08 0.03 -5.23
CA PHE A 48 1.62 1.03 -4.27
C PHE A 48 0.87 2.17 -4.96
N ALA A 49 0.51 2.01 -6.24
CA ALA A 49 -0.20 3.05 -6.99
C ALA A 49 -1.61 3.28 -6.44
N THR A 50 -2.34 2.21 -6.14
CA THR A 50 -3.71 2.26 -5.61
C THR A 50 -3.93 1.25 -4.48
N PRO A 51 -4.92 1.46 -3.60
CA PRO A 51 -5.26 0.49 -2.57
C PRO A 51 -5.53 -0.91 -3.12
N GLN A 52 -6.20 -1.00 -4.28
CA GLN A 52 -6.52 -2.29 -4.89
C GLN A 52 -5.27 -3.11 -5.20
N VAL A 53 -4.28 -2.50 -5.86
CA VAL A 53 -3.06 -3.21 -6.26
C VAL A 53 -2.27 -3.61 -5.01
N LEU A 54 -2.18 -2.70 -4.02
CA LEU A 54 -1.49 -2.97 -2.76
C LEU A 54 -2.08 -4.20 -2.05
N TRP A 55 -3.40 -4.23 -1.86
CA TRP A 55 -4.07 -5.34 -1.19
C TRP A 55 -4.02 -6.63 -2.02
N SER A 56 -4.10 -6.53 -3.34
CA SER A 56 -3.91 -7.69 -4.23
C SER A 56 -2.51 -8.28 -4.05
N THR A 57 -1.47 -7.46 -4.07
CA THR A 57 -0.08 -7.89 -3.87
C THR A 57 0.13 -8.48 -2.47
N LEU A 58 -0.44 -7.89 -1.43
CA LEU A 58 -0.36 -8.45 -0.08
C LEU A 58 -1.07 -9.82 0.00
N SER A 59 -2.23 -9.95 -0.67
CA SER A 59 -3.01 -11.19 -0.65
C SER A 59 -2.33 -12.37 -1.35
N THR A 60 -1.39 -12.13 -2.26
CA THR A 60 -0.62 -13.21 -2.91
C THR A 60 0.59 -13.68 -2.08
N MET A 61 0.96 -12.94 -1.04
CA MET A 61 2.08 -13.27 -0.14
C MET A 61 1.70 -14.17 1.03
N ARG A 62 0.40 -14.41 1.23
CA ARG A 62 -0.16 -15.20 2.33
C ARG A 62 -0.61 -16.57 1.83
#